data_AF-A0A6B3VZU0-F1
#
_entry.id   AF-A0A6B3VZU0-F1
#
_cell.length_a   1.000
_cell.length_b   1.000
_cell.length_c   1.000
_cell.angle_alpha   90.00
_cell.angle_beta   90.00
_cell.angle_gamma   90.00
#
_symmetry.space_group_name_H-M   'P 1'
#
loop_
_entity.id
_entity.type
_entity.pdbx_description
1 polymer ?
#
loop_
_entity_poly.entity_id
_entity_poly.type
_entity_poly.pdbx_seq_one_letter_code
_entity_poly.pdbx_strand_id
1 'polypeptide(L)'
;MRKIAVLISILLISSFFFVSCGASKVTYKKGFPTKDSPALSEFLRGKLPGSGYNFLYDVNGIHVYTKSNGSRDDKEISFHYNKEDDLKTFYEPLFYTKDVEKTFYNLWENDELTDKIEQQIANKDEFNLPTLKLEEKNQLYVKTRQKETILDLPELMEKFKLNPEDPLIFNLFSVNDDHFVIYLVNKNPEEKLNKSIALFIKQDLSRIVPTSTDPATFNKTLASGELDEFHDLFSNVKNDHRYEKSFRHRFVYDRKDKQLKEIGEEDYLSEDGKYVYINGLEDPLSDGIQRIQTIENYMAGNDAYEAEFKISFKKIAKESGFKSAAGVKHAHILYFNKDFIILSLSYHAPIVGNAGSTNVIIDLQGDKKNPTAYVVDLDWF
;
A
#
# COMPACT_ATOMS: atom_id res chain seq x y z
N MET A 1 -23.63 -16.00 59.01
CA MET A 1 -24.12 -15.16 57.89
C MET A 1 -23.39 -13.82 57.73
N ARG A 2 -23.03 -13.09 58.80
CA ARG A 2 -22.29 -11.80 58.68
C ARG A 2 -20.89 -11.86 58.06
N LYS A 3 -20.16 -12.98 58.17
CA LYS A 3 -18.79 -13.11 57.61
C LYS A 3 -18.76 -13.40 56.09
N ILE A 4 -19.84 -13.95 55.53
CA ILE A 4 -19.93 -14.25 54.08
C ILE A 4 -20.30 -12.98 53.31
N ALA A 5 -21.14 -12.11 53.89
CA ALA A 5 -21.51 -10.83 53.28
C ALA A 5 -20.31 -9.88 53.10
N VAL A 6 -19.36 -9.85 54.05
CA VAL A 6 -18.17 -9.00 53.96
C VAL A 6 -17.19 -9.49 52.90
N LEU A 7 -17.04 -10.81 52.71
CA LEU A 7 -16.20 -11.37 51.66
C LEU A 7 -16.76 -11.09 50.26
N ILE A 8 -18.08 -11.13 50.09
CA ILE A 8 -18.73 -10.81 48.81
C ILE A 8 -18.62 -9.31 48.48
N SER A 9 -18.71 -8.42 49.48
CA SER A 9 -18.50 -6.98 49.27
C SER A 9 -17.05 -6.62 48.92
N ILE A 10 -16.06 -7.31 49.49
CA ILE A 10 -14.64 -7.10 49.13
C ILE A 10 -14.33 -7.63 47.72
N LEU A 11 -14.92 -8.76 47.32
CA LEU A 11 -14.79 -9.30 45.95
C LEU A 11 -15.50 -8.45 44.88
N LEU A 12 -16.62 -7.81 45.22
CA LEU A 12 -17.32 -6.84 44.35
C LEU A 12 -16.60 -5.49 44.24
N ILE A 13 -15.92 -5.05 45.31
CA ILE A 13 -15.11 -3.83 45.26
C ILE A 13 -13.78 -4.08 44.53
N SER A 14 -13.18 -5.27 44.65
CA SER A 14 -11.96 -5.63 43.90
C SER A 14 -12.22 -5.90 42.41
N SER A 15 -13.46 -6.25 42.02
CA SER A 15 -13.84 -6.35 40.60
C SER A 15 -14.16 -5.01 39.95
N PHE A 16 -14.33 -3.93 40.74
CA PHE A 16 -14.39 -2.55 40.23
C PHE A 16 -13.02 -1.90 39.99
N PHE A 17 -11.91 -2.55 40.41
CA PHE A 17 -10.55 -2.06 40.15
C PHE A 17 -9.89 -2.61 38.87
N PHE A 18 -10.62 -3.43 38.08
CA PHE A 18 -10.13 -3.92 36.77
C PHE A 18 -10.68 -3.14 35.56
N VAL A 19 -11.32 -1.98 35.76
CA VAL A 19 -11.75 -1.12 34.64
C VAL A 19 -11.39 0.34 34.91
N SER A 20 -10.09 0.63 34.88
CA SER A 20 -9.58 1.94 34.43
C SER A 20 -8.07 1.85 34.18
N CYS A 21 -7.66 0.95 33.28
CA CYS A 21 -6.42 1.21 32.54
C CYS A 21 -6.75 2.39 31.64
N GLY A 22 -6.25 3.58 31.99
CA GLY A 22 -6.65 4.85 31.40
C GLY A 22 -6.72 4.75 29.88
N ALA A 23 -7.87 5.13 29.31
CA ALA A 23 -8.10 5.07 27.88
C ALA A 23 -6.94 5.77 27.14
N SER A 24 -6.28 5.02 26.26
CA SER A 24 -5.33 5.52 25.25
C SER A 24 -5.78 6.89 24.72
N LYS A 25 -5.00 7.93 24.94
CA LYS A 25 -5.38 9.31 24.62
C LYS A 25 -4.54 9.79 23.44
N VAL A 26 -5.16 9.84 22.27
CA VAL A 26 -4.59 10.50 21.10
C VAL A 26 -4.48 12.00 21.35
N THR A 27 -3.30 12.56 21.05
CA THR A 27 -3.05 14.01 21.07
C THR A 27 -3.26 14.57 19.67
N TYR A 28 -4.10 15.59 19.53
CA TYR A 28 -4.37 16.23 18.23
C TYR A 28 -3.56 17.51 18.12
N LYS A 29 -2.92 17.72 16.97
CA LYS A 29 -2.18 18.94 16.66
C LYS A 29 -2.51 19.40 15.25
N LYS A 30 -2.86 20.67 15.07
CA LYS A 30 -2.94 21.26 13.74
C LYS A 30 -1.55 21.39 13.09
N GLY A 31 -1.49 21.13 11.79
CA GLY A 31 -0.29 21.29 10.96
C GLY A 31 0.40 19.98 10.63
N PHE A 32 1.55 20.07 9.98
CA PHE A 32 2.37 18.93 9.61
C PHE A 32 3.23 18.44 10.80
N PRO A 33 3.68 17.17 10.82
CA PRO A 33 4.76 16.74 11.71
C PRO A 33 5.96 17.70 11.61
N THR A 34 6.75 17.84 12.68
CA THR A 34 7.90 18.78 12.72
C THR A 34 9.24 18.10 12.47
N LYS A 35 9.22 16.79 12.25
CA LYS A 35 10.40 15.96 11.97
C LYS A 35 10.07 15.06 10.80
N ASP A 36 11.08 14.82 9.97
CA ASP A 36 11.02 13.85 8.91
C ASP A 36 10.99 12.41 9.47
N SER A 37 10.45 11.49 8.68
CA SER A 37 10.48 10.06 8.96
C SER A 37 10.44 9.27 7.65
N PRO A 38 11.06 8.07 7.58
CA PRO A 38 11.06 7.28 6.35
C PRO A 38 9.65 6.98 5.81
N ALA A 39 8.68 6.75 6.70
CA ALA A 39 7.29 6.52 6.35
C ALA A 39 6.59 7.76 5.77
N LEU A 40 6.92 8.95 6.30
CA LEU A 40 6.42 10.21 5.78
C LEU A 40 7.03 10.52 4.41
N SER A 41 8.34 10.25 4.23
CA SER A 41 9.01 10.31 2.92
C SER A 41 8.32 9.40 1.92
N GLU A 42 8.05 8.14 2.30
CA GLU A 42 7.37 7.17 1.45
C GLU A 42 5.96 7.63 1.05
N PHE A 43 5.17 8.15 1.99
CA PHE A 43 3.86 8.71 1.70
C PHE A 43 3.93 9.90 0.74
N LEU A 44 4.81 10.87 1.01
CA LEU A 44 4.95 12.09 0.21
C LEU A 44 5.45 11.77 -1.20
N ARG A 45 6.38 10.83 -1.33
CA ARG A 45 6.83 10.29 -2.61
C ARG A 45 5.67 9.69 -3.39
N GLY A 46 4.82 8.92 -2.71
CA GLY A 46 3.56 8.41 -3.24
C GLY A 46 2.53 9.50 -3.56
N LYS A 47 2.89 10.78 -3.54
CA LYS A 47 2.04 11.89 -4.03
C LYS A 47 2.59 12.58 -5.26
N LEU A 48 3.83 12.34 -5.67
CA LEU A 48 4.38 12.89 -6.91
C LEU A 48 3.50 12.52 -8.12
N PRO A 49 3.56 13.24 -9.25
CA PRO A 49 2.81 12.88 -10.45
C PRO A 49 2.99 11.41 -10.89
N GLY A 50 4.12 10.78 -10.57
CA GLY A 50 4.37 9.34 -10.68
C GLY A 50 3.89 8.46 -9.52
N SER A 51 3.00 8.94 -8.65
CA SER A 51 2.47 8.21 -7.49
C SER A 51 1.64 6.97 -7.83
N GLY A 52 1.09 6.92 -9.04
CA GLY A 52 0.49 5.71 -9.61
C GLY A 52 1.51 4.72 -10.16
N TYR A 53 2.81 5.00 -10.04
CA TYR A 53 3.86 4.12 -10.52
C TYR A 53 4.11 3.00 -9.52
N ASN A 54 4.40 1.84 -10.06
CA ASN A 54 4.75 0.69 -9.28
C ASN A 54 6.23 0.79 -8.87
N PHE A 55 6.49 0.86 -7.55
CA PHE A 55 7.84 0.80 -7.00
C PHE A 55 8.46 -0.56 -7.29
N LEU A 56 9.70 -0.59 -7.79
CA LEU A 56 10.40 -1.81 -8.13
C LEU A 56 11.41 -2.18 -7.05
N TYR A 57 12.34 -1.28 -6.74
CA TYR A 57 13.35 -1.48 -5.70
C TYR A 57 14.04 -0.15 -5.32
N ASP A 58 14.77 -0.17 -4.22
CA ASP A 58 15.72 0.87 -3.81
C ASP A 58 17.15 0.33 -3.87
N VAL A 59 18.07 1.14 -4.37
CA VAL A 59 19.50 0.88 -4.33
C VAL A 59 20.26 2.16 -3.98
N ASN A 60 20.85 2.19 -2.77
CA ASN A 60 21.65 3.31 -2.28
C ASN A 60 20.91 4.66 -2.32
N GLY A 61 19.63 4.68 -1.92
CA GLY A 61 18.80 5.89 -1.92
C GLY A 61 18.35 6.34 -3.31
N ILE A 62 18.52 5.48 -4.32
CA ILE A 62 17.90 5.65 -5.64
C ILE A 62 16.70 4.72 -5.69
N HIS A 63 15.52 5.32 -5.70
CA HIS A 63 14.29 4.56 -5.82
C HIS A 63 13.88 4.45 -7.29
N VAL A 64 13.60 3.24 -7.73
CA VAL A 64 13.25 2.93 -9.13
C VAL A 64 11.80 2.50 -9.23
N TYR A 65 11.11 3.01 -10.25
CA TYR A 65 9.68 2.82 -10.47
C TYR A 65 9.38 2.52 -11.93
N THR A 66 8.20 1.95 -12.15
CA THR A 66 7.62 1.82 -13.48
C THR A 66 6.23 2.43 -13.55
N LYS A 67 5.98 3.19 -14.62
CA LYS A 67 4.65 3.70 -14.91
C LYS A 67 3.77 2.56 -15.39
N SER A 68 2.64 2.35 -14.72
CA SER A 68 1.67 1.35 -15.14
C SER A 68 0.99 1.79 -16.43
N ASN A 69 0.96 0.90 -17.42
CA ASN A 69 0.14 1.00 -18.61
C ASN A 69 -1.34 0.95 -18.20
N GLY A 70 -2.08 2.00 -18.55
CA GLY A 70 -3.49 2.18 -18.22
C GLY A 70 -4.41 1.87 -19.40
N SER A 71 -3.91 2.07 -20.61
CA SER A 71 -4.59 1.89 -21.90
C SER A 71 -4.01 0.73 -22.70
N ARG A 72 -4.79 0.25 -23.67
CA ARG A 72 -4.38 -0.73 -24.69
C ARG A 72 -3.41 -0.12 -25.71
N ASP A 73 -3.34 1.20 -25.78
CA ASP A 73 -2.44 1.95 -26.66
C ASP A 73 -1.03 2.07 -26.07
N ASP A 74 -0.89 1.84 -24.76
CA ASP A 74 0.40 1.85 -24.09
C ASP A 74 1.17 0.57 -24.47
N LYS A 75 2.13 0.71 -25.39
CA LYS A 75 2.86 -0.43 -25.96
C LYS A 75 4.21 -0.71 -25.31
N GLU A 76 4.72 0.18 -24.47
CA GLU A 76 6.06 0.07 -23.87
C GLU A 76 6.04 0.44 -22.39
N ILE A 77 6.95 -0.15 -21.61
CA ILE A 77 7.10 0.17 -20.19
C ILE A 77 8.11 1.29 -20.01
N SER A 78 7.66 2.37 -19.36
CA SER A 78 8.50 3.49 -18.94
C SER A 78 9.00 3.29 -17.52
N PHE A 79 10.26 3.67 -17.32
CA PHE A 79 10.96 3.56 -16.05
C PHE A 79 11.43 4.93 -15.58
N HIS A 80 11.31 5.16 -14.29
CA HIS A 80 11.62 6.42 -13.65
C HIS A 80 12.40 6.17 -12.36
N TYR A 81 13.12 7.18 -11.90
CA TYR A 81 13.78 7.16 -10.62
C TYR A 81 13.71 8.52 -9.93
N ASN A 82 13.87 8.50 -8.62
CA ASN A 82 14.18 9.67 -7.82
C ASN A 82 15.29 9.34 -6.82
N LYS A 83 15.99 10.36 -6.35
CA LYS A 83 16.97 10.22 -5.26
C LYS A 83 16.31 10.64 -3.95
N GLU A 84 16.58 9.90 -2.90
CA GLU A 84 16.02 10.15 -1.57
C GLU A 84 16.36 11.56 -1.06
N ASP A 85 17.60 12.02 -1.25
CA ASP A 85 18.04 13.34 -0.81
C ASP A 85 17.36 14.49 -1.58
N ASP A 86 17.14 14.31 -2.89
CA ASP A 86 16.43 15.28 -3.72
C ASP A 86 14.96 15.36 -3.29
N LEU A 87 14.34 14.21 -3.05
CA LEU A 87 12.97 14.11 -2.54
C LEU A 87 12.83 14.80 -1.18
N LYS A 88 13.75 14.52 -0.23
CA LYS A 88 13.78 15.18 1.09
C LYS A 88 13.84 16.69 0.98
N THR A 89 14.75 17.18 0.13
CA THR A 89 14.92 18.61 -0.12
C THR A 89 13.65 19.23 -0.72
N PHE A 90 12.95 18.50 -1.60
CA PHE A 90 11.73 18.96 -2.24
C PHE A 90 10.58 19.19 -1.24
N TYR A 91 10.34 18.26 -0.30
CA TYR A 91 9.23 18.39 0.65
C TYR A 91 9.60 19.07 1.97
N GLU A 92 10.89 19.33 2.23
CA GLU A 92 11.37 20.00 3.44
C GLU A 92 10.58 21.28 3.82
N PRO A 93 10.15 22.16 2.88
CA PRO A 93 9.40 23.36 3.22
C PRO A 93 8.11 23.11 4.02
N LEU A 94 7.50 21.91 3.92
CA LEU A 94 6.29 21.55 4.65
C LEU A 94 6.48 21.52 6.18
N PHE A 95 7.70 21.27 6.67
CA PHE A 95 7.97 21.17 8.12
C PHE A 95 7.99 22.53 8.83
N TYR A 96 8.21 23.62 8.10
CA TYR A 96 8.48 24.94 8.66
C TYR A 96 7.46 26.00 8.27
N THR A 97 6.61 25.70 7.27
CA THR A 97 5.56 26.62 6.82
C THR A 97 4.41 26.72 7.82
N LYS A 98 3.76 27.89 7.84
CA LYS A 98 2.48 28.07 8.55
C LYS A 98 1.28 27.68 7.70
N ASP A 99 1.44 27.69 6.38
CA ASP A 99 0.40 27.44 5.38
C ASP A 99 0.76 26.19 4.59
N VAL A 100 0.52 25.03 5.22
CA VAL A 100 0.92 23.71 4.72
C VAL A 100 0.21 23.38 3.41
N GLU A 101 -1.09 23.65 3.33
CA GLU A 101 -1.93 23.41 2.15
C GLU A 101 -1.37 24.14 0.92
N LYS A 102 -1.18 25.47 1.03
CA LYS A 102 -0.62 26.26 -0.07
C LYS A 102 0.79 25.83 -0.43
N THR A 103 1.60 25.48 0.56
CA THR A 103 2.99 25.04 0.32
C THR A 103 3.01 23.70 -0.41
N PHE A 104 2.16 22.75 0.00
CA PHE A 104 1.98 21.47 -0.66
C PHE A 104 1.53 21.66 -2.11
N TYR A 105 0.48 22.47 -2.34
CA TYR A 105 0.00 22.81 -3.68
C TYR A 105 1.12 23.37 -4.56
N ASN A 106 1.86 24.38 -4.09
CA ASN A 106 2.94 25.00 -4.87
C ASN A 106 4.11 24.05 -5.21
N LEU A 107 4.33 23.02 -4.40
CA LEU A 107 5.39 22.04 -4.65
C LEU A 107 4.95 21.00 -5.68
N TRP A 108 3.74 20.45 -5.53
CA TRP A 108 3.23 19.35 -6.35
C TRP A 108 2.59 19.78 -7.68
N GLU A 109 2.06 21.00 -7.77
CA GLU A 109 1.46 21.57 -9.00
C GLU A 109 2.48 22.37 -9.83
N ASN A 110 3.76 22.25 -9.50
CA ASN A 110 4.84 22.87 -10.23
C ASN A 110 5.61 21.81 -11.01
N ASP A 111 5.24 21.66 -12.29
CA ASP A 111 5.85 20.70 -13.22
C ASP A 111 7.38 20.78 -13.24
N GLU A 112 7.95 22.00 -13.21
CA GLU A 112 9.41 22.17 -13.22
C GLU A 112 10.10 21.62 -11.96
N LEU A 113 9.41 21.61 -10.82
CA LEU A 113 9.94 21.02 -9.60
C LEU A 113 9.75 19.52 -9.61
N THR A 114 8.58 19.02 -9.99
CA THR A 114 8.30 17.58 -10.03
C THR A 114 9.17 16.85 -11.06
N ASP A 115 9.40 17.45 -12.23
CA ASP A 115 10.26 16.87 -13.29
C ASP A 115 11.74 16.81 -12.88
N LYS A 116 12.19 17.67 -11.95
CA LYS A 116 13.56 17.59 -11.41
C LYS A 116 13.73 16.41 -10.45
N ILE A 117 12.67 16.07 -9.72
CA ILE A 117 12.67 14.98 -8.75
C ILE A 117 12.43 13.64 -9.44
N GLU A 118 11.49 13.58 -10.39
CA GLU A 118 11.14 12.38 -11.13
C GLU A 118 11.85 12.35 -12.48
N GLN A 119 12.88 11.51 -12.61
CA GLN A 119 13.70 11.44 -13.80
C GLN A 119 13.45 10.13 -14.56
N GLN A 120 13.29 10.21 -15.87
CA GLN A 120 13.13 9.03 -16.72
C GLN A 120 14.46 8.26 -16.85
N ILE A 121 14.42 6.93 -16.75
CA ILE A 121 15.58 6.07 -16.97
C ILE A 121 15.72 5.82 -18.48
N ALA A 122 16.75 6.43 -19.08
CA ALA A 122 17.10 6.18 -20.48
C ALA A 122 17.91 4.88 -20.65
N ASN A 123 18.90 4.66 -19.78
CA ASN A 123 19.76 3.48 -19.82
C ASN A 123 19.23 2.37 -18.90
N LYS A 124 18.33 1.54 -19.42
CA LYS A 124 17.73 0.41 -18.68
C LYS A 124 18.76 -0.63 -18.25
N ASP A 125 19.83 -0.76 -19.03
CA ASP A 125 20.91 -1.68 -18.69
C ASP A 125 21.52 -1.24 -17.38
N GLU A 126 21.87 0.00 -17.10
CA GLU A 126 22.47 0.41 -15.81
C GLU A 126 21.70 -0.05 -14.57
N PHE A 127 20.37 -0.18 -14.69
CA PHE A 127 19.43 -0.55 -13.63
C PHE A 127 18.95 -2.01 -13.68
N ASN A 128 19.51 -2.84 -14.57
CA ASN A 128 19.09 -4.24 -14.77
C ASN A 128 17.60 -4.40 -15.08
N LEU A 129 17.04 -3.42 -15.78
CA LEU A 129 15.62 -3.36 -16.13
C LEU A 129 15.41 -3.97 -17.52
N PRO A 130 14.37 -4.79 -17.72
CA PRO A 130 14.05 -5.31 -19.04
C PRO A 130 13.46 -4.20 -19.93
N THR A 131 13.69 -4.30 -21.23
CA THR A 131 12.88 -3.62 -22.26
C THR A 131 11.71 -4.52 -22.59
N LEU A 132 10.50 -4.01 -22.41
CA LEU A 132 9.25 -4.72 -22.67
C LEU A 132 8.39 -3.91 -23.63
N LYS A 133 8.00 -4.53 -24.74
CA LYS A 133 7.18 -3.90 -25.78
C LYS A 133 6.12 -4.86 -26.31
N LEU A 134 4.86 -4.48 -26.23
CA LEU A 134 3.75 -5.20 -26.82
C LEU A 134 3.56 -4.74 -28.28
N GLU A 135 3.86 -5.64 -29.20
CA GLU A 135 3.70 -5.44 -30.64
C GLU A 135 2.29 -5.87 -31.10
N GLU A 136 2.05 -5.78 -32.41
CA GLU A 136 0.78 -6.22 -33.00
C GLU A 136 0.51 -7.72 -32.72
N LYS A 137 -0.77 -8.10 -32.75
CA LYS A 137 -1.21 -9.49 -32.52
C LYS A 137 -0.72 -10.06 -31.18
N ASN A 138 -0.68 -9.21 -30.16
CA ASN A 138 -0.28 -9.58 -28.79
C ASN A 138 1.10 -10.26 -28.71
N GLN A 139 2.05 -9.89 -29.58
CA GLN A 139 3.43 -10.38 -29.48
C GLN A 139 4.20 -9.51 -28.47
N LEU A 140 4.74 -10.10 -27.41
CA LEU A 140 5.48 -9.36 -26.40
C LEU A 140 6.99 -9.50 -26.64
N TYR A 141 7.61 -8.45 -27.15
CA TYR A 141 9.07 -8.34 -27.23
C TYR A 141 9.65 -8.11 -25.84
N VAL A 142 10.63 -8.95 -25.49
CA VAL A 142 11.33 -8.92 -24.20
C VAL A 142 12.83 -8.90 -24.48
N LYS A 143 13.51 -7.86 -24.00
CA LYS A 143 14.98 -7.77 -24.06
C LYS A 143 15.54 -7.47 -22.68
N THR A 144 16.50 -8.26 -22.25
CA THR A 144 17.30 -8.05 -21.04
C THR A 144 18.74 -7.68 -21.43
N ARG A 145 19.61 -7.43 -20.44
CA ARG A 145 21.05 -7.27 -20.69
C ARG A 145 21.70 -8.48 -21.38
N GLN A 146 21.08 -9.65 -21.26
CA GLN A 146 21.69 -10.94 -21.60
C GLN A 146 21.15 -11.51 -22.92
N LYS A 147 19.84 -11.38 -23.15
CA LYS A 147 19.15 -11.96 -24.31
C LYS A 147 17.92 -11.15 -24.72
N GLU A 148 17.41 -11.46 -25.90
CA GLU A 148 16.12 -11.00 -26.38
C GLU A 148 15.27 -12.17 -26.87
N THR A 149 13.95 -12.02 -26.78
CA THR A 149 12.96 -12.98 -27.28
C THR A 149 11.64 -12.28 -27.59
N ILE A 150 10.75 -12.99 -28.28
CA ILE A 150 9.36 -12.58 -28.51
C ILE A 150 8.47 -13.67 -27.92
N LEU A 151 7.56 -13.29 -27.04
CA LEU A 151 6.59 -14.19 -26.43
C LEU A 151 5.27 -14.12 -27.19
N ASP A 152 4.79 -15.28 -27.63
CA ASP A 152 3.49 -15.43 -28.28
C ASP A 152 2.39 -15.49 -27.22
N LEU A 153 1.84 -14.32 -26.85
CA LEU A 153 0.80 -14.26 -25.83
C LEU A 153 -0.54 -14.89 -26.26
N PRO A 154 -0.95 -14.89 -27.55
CA PRO A 154 -2.09 -15.68 -28.03
C PRO A 154 -2.08 -17.15 -27.57
N GLU A 155 -0.98 -17.87 -27.78
CA GLU A 155 -0.86 -19.28 -27.35
C GLU A 155 -1.02 -19.41 -25.82
N LEU A 156 -0.41 -18.48 -25.09
CA LEU A 156 -0.54 -18.41 -23.64
C LEU A 156 -1.99 -18.15 -23.20
N MET A 157 -2.67 -17.21 -23.83
CA MET A 157 -4.06 -16.84 -23.53
C MET A 157 -5.00 -18.04 -23.69
N GLU A 158 -4.85 -18.82 -24.77
CA GLU A 158 -5.62 -20.03 -25.00
C GLU A 158 -5.43 -21.06 -23.86
N LYS A 159 -4.19 -21.24 -23.38
CA LYS A 159 -3.87 -22.12 -22.23
C LYS A 159 -4.65 -21.73 -20.96
N PHE A 160 -4.90 -20.43 -20.77
CA PHE A 160 -5.66 -19.89 -19.65
C PHE A 160 -7.15 -19.69 -19.96
N LYS A 161 -7.64 -20.20 -21.09
CA LYS A 161 -9.03 -20.09 -21.56
C LYS A 161 -9.47 -18.63 -21.67
N LEU A 162 -8.62 -17.82 -22.29
CA LEU A 162 -8.88 -16.45 -22.73
C LEU A 162 -8.96 -16.45 -24.27
N ASN A 163 -9.66 -15.45 -24.83
CA ASN A 163 -9.67 -15.27 -26.27
C ASN A 163 -8.32 -14.67 -26.75
N PRO A 164 -7.56 -15.34 -27.63
CA PRO A 164 -6.22 -14.89 -28.06
C PRO A 164 -6.18 -13.51 -28.73
N GLU A 165 -7.31 -13.10 -29.32
CA GLU A 165 -7.46 -11.80 -29.99
C GLU A 165 -7.87 -10.68 -29.02
N ASP A 166 -8.15 -11.01 -27.76
CA ASP A 166 -8.51 -9.98 -26.78
C ASP A 166 -7.29 -9.08 -26.51
N PRO A 167 -7.49 -7.76 -26.48
CA PRO A 167 -6.41 -6.83 -26.25
C PRO A 167 -5.93 -6.92 -24.79
N LEU A 168 -4.62 -6.99 -24.63
CA LEU A 168 -3.96 -7.03 -23.34
C LEU A 168 -3.40 -5.68 -22.92
N ILE A 169 -3.39 -5.46 -21.61
CA ILE A 169 -2.51 -4.48 -20.97
C ILE A 169 -1.45 -5.27 -20.22
N PHE A 170 -0.20 -4.84 -20.32
CA PHE A 170 0.91 -5.47 -19.63
C PHE A 170 1.62 -4.47 -18.74
N ASN A 171 2.09 -4.93 -17.57
CA ASN A 171 2.79 -4.12 -16.57
C ASN A 171 3.93 -4.92 -15.97
N LEU A 172 5.07 -4.27 -15.71
CA LEU A 172 6.11 -4.88 -14.89
C LEU A 172 5.71 -4.74 -13.41
N PHE A 173 5.63 -5.88 -12.71
CA PHE A 173 5.26 -5.91 -11.31
C PHE A 173 6.48 -5.87 -10.38
N SER A 174 7.51 -6.67 -10.66
CA SER A 174 8.71 -6.78 -9.83
C SER A 174 9.92 -7.12 -10.69
N VAL A 175 11.11 -6.76 -10.23
CA VAL A 175 12.39 -7.09 -10.88
C VAL A 175 13.51 -7.09 -9.85
N ASN A 176 14.41 -8.05 -9.99
CA ASN A 176 15.68 -8.09 -9.29
C ASN A 176 16.80 -8.51 -10.26
N ASP A 177 17.96 -8.87 -9.71
CA ASP A 177 19.12 -9.14 -10.55
C ASP A 177 19.00 -10.37 -11.44
N ASP A 178 18.18 -11.33 -11.02
CA ASP A 178 18.07 -12.66 -11.62
C ASP A 178 16.71 -12.87 -12.32
N HIS A 179 15.67 -12.16 -11.90
CA HIS A 179 14.29 -12.45 -12.25
C HIS A 179 13.43 -11.19 -12.38
N PHE A 180 12.30 -11.30 -13.09
CA PHE A 180 11.24 -10.28 -13.12
C PHE A 180 9.84 -10.88 -13.33
N VAL A 181 8.81 -10.10 -13.00
CA VAL A 181 7.39 -10.49 -13.14
C VAL A 181 6.66 -9.50 -14.02
N ILE A 182 5.95 -10.02 -15.04
CA ILE A 182 5.03 -9.24 -15.88
C ILE A 182 3.59 -9.67 -15.56
N TYR A 183 2.70 -8.69 -15.37
CA TYR A 183 1.26 -8.91 -15.33
C TYR A 183 0.60 -8.56 -16.64
N LEU A 184 -0.16 -9.51 -17.15
CA LEU A 184 -1.02 -9.38 -18.31
C LEU A 184 -2.47 -9.29 -17.82
N VAL A 185 -3.17 -8.24 -18.20
CA VAL A 185 -4.55 -7.99 -17.82
C VAL A 185 -5.39 -7.98 -19.09
N ASN A 186 -6.30 -8.96 -19.21
CA ASN A 186 -7.40 -8.87 -20.15
C ASN A 186 -8.45 -7.90 -19.59
N LYS A 187 -8.70 -6.78 -20.28
CA LYS A 187 -9.76 -5.81 -19.94
C LYS A 187 -11.02 -6.01 -20.79
N ASN A 188 -11.32 -7.23 -21.25
CA ASN A 188 -12.57 -7.51 -21.95
C ASN A 188 -13.75 -7.46 -20.94
N PRO A 189 -14.69 -6.50 -21.07
CA PRO A 189 -15.79 -6.33 -20.13
C PRO A 189 -16.80 -7.50 -20.13
N GLU A 190 -16.79 -8.35 -21.17
CA GLU A 190 -17.64 -9.55 -21.22
C GLU A 190 -17.10 -10.70 -20.37
N GLU A 191 -15.80 -10.69 -20.05
CA GLU A 191 -15.21 -11.63 -19.11
C GLU A 191 -15.51 -11.17 -17.67
N LYS A 192 -16.52 -11.79 -17.04
CA LYS A 192 -17.00 -11.47 -15.67
C LYS A 192 -15.93 -11.54 -14.57
N LEU A 193 -14.77 -12.11 -14.86
CA LEU A 193 -13.62 -12.15 -13.97
C LEU A 193 -12.43 -11.69 -14.80
N ASN A 194 -11.86 -10.52 -14.47
CA ASN A 194 -10.56 -10.08 -14.98
C ASN A 194 -9.53 -11.17 -14.71
N LYS A 195 -9.30 -12.06 -15.69
CA LYS A 195 -8.33 -13.13 -15.57
C LYS A 195 -6.97 -12.54 -15.94
N SER A 196 -6.24 -12.10 -14.92
CA SER A 196 -4.85 -11.66 -15.12
C SER A 196 -3.90 -12.85 -15.06
N ILE A 197 -2.92 -12.85 -15.96
CA ILE A 197 -1.83 -13.83 -16.02
C ILE A 197 -0.56 -13.16 -15.49
N ALA A 198 0.15 -13.84 -14.60
CA ALA A 198 1.48 -13.47 -14.16
C ALA A 198 2.52 -14.31 -14.91
N LEU A 199 3.54 -13.66 -15.45
CA LEU A 199 4.71 -14.28 -16.06
C LEU A 199 5.92 -14.08 -15.17
N PHE A 200 6.44 -15.17 -14.61
CA PHE A 200 7.68 -15.18 -13.84
C PHE A 200 8.83 -15.55 -14.77
N ILE A 201 9.79 -14.65 -14.96
CA ILE A 201 10.78 -14.74 -16.03
C ILE A 201 12.19 -14.56 -15.45
N LYS A 202 13.12 -15.45 -15.82
CA LYS A 202 14.54 -15.24 -15.53
C LYS A 202 15.13 -14.16 -16.46
N GLN A 203 16.04 -13.34 -15.96
CA GLN A 203 16.76 -12.33 -16.75
C GLN A 203 17.57 -12.94 -17.91
N ASP A 204 18.00 -14.20 -17.80
CA ASP A 204 18.67 -14.96 -18.87
C ASP A 204 17.71 -15.55 -19.92
N LEU A 205 16.39 -15.32 -19.74
CA LEU A 205 15.27 -15.82 -20.53
C LEU A 205 15.23 -17.35 -20.68
N SER A 206 15.94 -18.10 -19.82
CA SER A 206 16.00 -19.57 -19.88
C SER A 206 14.76 -20.24 -19.31
N ARG A 207 13.98 -19.52 -18.50
CA ARG A 207 12.77 -20.02 -17.86
C ARG A 207 11.71 -18.94 -17.75
N ILE A 208 10.50 -19.32 -18.14
CA ILE A 208 9.29 -18.52 -18.09
C ILE A 208 8.19 -19.39 -17.49
N VAL A 209 7.65 -19.00 -16.35
CA VAL A 209 6.58 -19.72 -15.65
C VAL A 209 5.33 -18.84 -15.64
N PRO A 210 4.32 -19.17 -16.47
CA PRO A 210 3.05 -18.47 -16.44
C PRO A 210 2.10 -19.07 -15.40
N THR A 211 1.36 -18.22 -14.69
CA THR A 211 0.28 -18.65 -13.79
C THR A 211 -0.87 -17.66 -13.80
N SER A 212 -2.07 -18.13 -13.48
CA SER A 212 -3.18 -17.21 -13.19
C SER A 212 -2.93 -16.52 -11.85
N THR A 213 -3.34 -15.25 -11.77
CA THR A 213 -3.37 -14.48 -10.51
C THR A 213 -4.57 -14.83 -9.63
N ASP A 214 -5.47 -15.71 -10.07
CA ASP A 214 -6.55 -16.26 -9.23
C ASP A 214 -5.95 -17.02 -8.03
N PRO A 215 -6.39 -16.79 -6.77
CA PRO A 215 -5.76 -17.37 -5.59
C PRO A 215 -5.70 -18.89 -5.60
N ALA A 216 -6.77 -19.56 -6.05
CA ALA A 216 -6.83 -21.01 -6.04
C ALA A 216 -5.87 -21.62 -7.07
N THR A 217 -5.77 -21.01 -8.25
CA THR A 217 -4.83 -21.45 -9.29
C THR A 217 -3.39 -21.11 -8.90
N PHE A 218 -3.15 -19.91 -8.39
CA PHE A 218 -1.83 -19.46 -7.94
C PHE A 218 -1.28 -20.37 -6.83
N ASN A 219 -2.10 -20.73 -5.84
CA ASN A 219 -1.70 -21.65 -4.78
C ASN A 219 -1.32 -23.05 -5.31
N LYS A 220 -1.95 -23.53 -6.38
CA LYS A 220 -1.54 -24.79 -7.02
C LYS A 220 -0.15 -24.68 -7.65
N THR A 221 0.15 -23.55 -8.28
CA THR A 221 1.46 -23.29 -8.87
C THR A 221 2.55 -23.06 -7.81
N LEU A 222 2.22 -22.46 -6.68
CA LEU A 222 3.11 -22.41 -5.52
C LEU A 222 3.40 -23.81 -4.98
N ALA A 223 2.36 -24.63 -4.79
CA ALA A 223 2.47 -25.97 -4.23
C ALA A 223 3.24 -26.95 -5.14
N SER A 224 3.29 -26.70 -6.45
CA SER A 224 4.09 -27.51 -7.38
C SER A 224 5.61 -27.24 -7.28
N GLY A 225 6.01 -26.14 -6.64
CA GLY A 225 7.40 -25.70 -6.56
C GLY A 225 7.91 -25.00 -7.83
N GLU A 226 7.06 -24.78 -8.83
CA GLU A 226 7.45 -24.12 -10.08
C GLU A 226 7.91 -22.66 -9.86
N LEU A 227 7.48 -22.03 -8.76
CA LEU A 227 7.82 -20.66 -8.40
C LEU A 227 8.91 -20.54 -7.31
N ASP A 228 9.52 -21.65 -6.88
CA ASP A 228 10.48 -21.65 -5.76
C ASP A 228 11.66 -20.69 -5.97
N GLU A 229 12.18 -20.58 -7.20
CA GLU A 229 13.28 -19.66 -7.53
C GLU A 229 12.85 -18.18 -7.66
N PHE A 230 11.54 -17.92 -7.71
CA PHE A 230 10.97 -16.59 -7.94
C PHE A 230 10.37 -15.96 -6.66
N HIS A 231 10.50 -16.60 -5.50
CA HIS A 231 9.82 -16.18 -4.27
C HIS A 231 10.14 -14.72 -3.87
N ASP A 232 11.36 -14.26 -4.10
CA ASP A 232 11.80 -12.89 -3.82
C ASP A 232 11.14 -11.82 -4.71
N LEU A 233 10.30 -12.20 -5.68
CA LEU A 233 9.54 -11.27 -6.52
C LEU A 233 8.07 -11.11 -6.11
N PHE A 234 7.61 -11.83 -5.08
CA PHE A 234 6.21 -11.69 -4.64
C PHE A 234 5.95 -10.35 -3.96
N SER A 235 6.99 -9.72 -3.43
CA SER A 235 6.96 -8.37 -2.87
C SER A 235 8.13 -7.55 -3.39
N ASN A 236 7.86 -6.26 -3.64
CA ASN A 236 8.90 -5.28 -3.96
C ASN A 236 9.55 -4.70 -2.68
N VAL A 237 9.09 -5.15 -1.52
CA VAL A 237 9.64 -4.81 -0.21
C VAL A 237 10.45 -6.00 0.28
N LYS A 238 11.78 -5.85 0.32
CA LYS A 238 12.67 -6.90 0.86
C LYS A 238 12.27 -7.24 2.28
N ASN A 239 11.94 -8.51 2.51
CA ASN A 239 11.48 -8.99 3.80
C ASN A 239 12.01 -10.40 4.08
N ASP A 240 12.64 -10.59 5.23
CA ASP A 240 13.11 -11.89 5.72
C ASP A 240 12.07 -12.61 6.60
N HIS A 241 10.90 -12.00 6.80
CA HIS A 241 9.82 -12.59 7.60
C HIS A 241 9.12 -13.74 6.89
N ARG A 242 8.40 -14.54 7.69
CA ARG A 242 7.60 -15.67 7.21
C ARG A 242 6.50 -15.21 6.23
N TYR A 243 5.90 -14.06 6.48
CA TYR A 243 4.80 -13.53 5.68
C TYR A 243 5.28 -12.36 4.81
N GLU A 244 4.92 -12.41 3.53
CA GLU A 244 5.23 -11.36 2.57
C GLU A 244 3.95 -10.82 1.94
N LYS A 245 3.92 -9.51 1.67
CA LYS A 245 2.86 -8.93 0.83
C LYS A 245 2.83 -9.67 -0.50
N SER A 246 1.66 -10.12 -0.93
CA SER A 246 1.48 -10.68 -2.26
C SER A 246 1.00 -9.60 -3.23
N PHE A 247 0.85 -9.98 -4.48
CA PHE A 247 0.28 -9.15 -5.54
C PHE A 247 -1.22 -8.86 -5.40
N ARG A 248 -1.90 -9.45 -4.42
CA ARG A 248 -3.29 -9.12 -4.08
C ARG A 248 -3.34 -8.43 -2.73
N HIS A 249 -4.06 -7.31 -2.68
CA HIS A 249 -4.14 -6.43 -1.51
C HIS A 249 -4.63 -7.08 -0.21
N ARG A 250 -5.36 -8.21 -0.28
CA ARG A 250 -5.81 -8.98 0.91
C ARG A 250 -5.07 -10.30 1.12
N PHE A 251 -4.00 -10.57 0.39
CA PHE A 251 -3.29 -11.83 0.50
C PHE A 251 -1.83 -11.60 0.86
N VAL A 252 -1.33 -12.43 1.76
CA VAL A 252 0.09 -12.56 2.08
C VAL A 252 0.60 -13.93 1.67
N TYR A 253 1.81 -14.02 1.17
CA TYR A 253 2.49 -15.29 0.95
C TYR A 253 3.13 -15.78 2.25
N ASP A 254 2.80 -16.99 2.68
CA ASP A 254 3.45 -17.67 3.79
C ASP A 254 4.62 -18.51 3.27
N ARG A 255 5.86 -18.03 3.46
CA ARG A 255 7.10 -18.73 3.05
C ARG A 255 7.21 -20.13 3.61
N LYS A 256 6.69 -20.36 4.82
CA LYS A 256 6.79 -21.66 5.49
C LYS A 256 5.82 -22.67 4.89
N ASP A 257 4.58 -22.25 4.67
CA ASP A 257 3.53 -23.12 4.15
C ASP A 257 3.48 -23.14 2.61
N LYS A 258 4.23 -22.25 1.94
CA LYS A 258 4.24 -22.03 0.49
C LYS A 258 2.85 -21.81 -0.11
N GLN A 259 2.06 -20.94 0.52
CA GLN A 259 0.70 -20.65 0.08
C GLN A 259 0.31 -19.20 0.39
N LEU A 260 -0.62 -18.66 -0.41
CA LEU A 260 -1.30 -17.41 -0.11
C LEU A 260 -2.29 -17.63 1.04
N LYS A 261 -2.24 -16.73 2.02
CA LYS A 261 -3.18 -16.59 3.13
C LYS A 261 -3.95 -15.30 2.97
N GLU A 262 -5.26 -15.35 3.17
CA GLU A 262 -6.16 -14.21 3.05
C GLU A 262 -6.34 -13.54 4.41
N ILE A 263 -6.36 -12.21 4.43
CA ILE A 263 -6.85 -11.42 5.56
C ILE A 263 -8.35 -11.11 5.37
N GLY A 264 -9.03 -10.77 6.46
CA GLY A 264 -10.44 -10.42 6.49
C GLY A 264 -10.81 -9.34 5.49
N GLU A 265 -12.04 -9.40 4.96
CA GLU A 265 -12.51 -8.46 3.93
C GLU A 265 -12.53 -7.01 4.41
N GLU A 266 -12.78 -6.80 5.70
CA GLU A 266 -12.81 -5.48 6.34
C GLU A 266 -11.42 -5.04 6.83
N ASP A 267 -10.40 -5.88 6.77
CA ASP A 267 -9.07 -5.60 7.33
C ASP A 267 -8.11 -4.99 6.28
N TYR A 268 -7.21 -4.11 6.71
CA TYR A 268 -6.26 -3.43 5.82
C TYR A 268 -4.82 -3.93 6.06
N LEU A 269 -4.15 -4.42 5.02
CA LEU A 269 -2.75 -4.85 5.08
C LEU A 269 -1.79 -3.64 4.95
N SER A 270 -0.76 -3.57 5.79
CA SER A 270 0.27 -2.51 5.68
C SER A 270 1.05 -2.57 4.36
N GLU A 271 1.67 -1.44 4.00
CA GLU A 271 2.42 -1.35 2.74
C GLU A 271 3.58 -2.35 2.64
N ASP A 272 4.19 -2.69 3.77
CA ASP A 272 5.26 -3.70 3.89
C ASP A 272 4.73 -5.14 4.12
N GLY A 273 3.42 -5.33 4.26
CA GLY A 273 2.77 -6.62 4.50
C GLY A 273 2.96 -7.21 5.91
N LYS A 274 3.56 -6.46 6.84
CA LYS A 274 3.93 -6.97 8.18
C LYS A 274 2.86 -6.74 9.24
N TYR A 275 1.88 -5.89 8.97
CA TYR A 275 0.86 -5.49 9.93
C TYR A 275 -0.52 -5.48 9.30
N VAL A 276 -1.53 -5.72 10.14
CA VAL A 276 -2.94 -5.67 9.75
C VAL A 276 -3.63 -4.65 10.62
N TYR A 277 -4.30 -3.70 9.98
CA TYR A 277 -5.23 -2.78 10.62
C TYR A 277 -6.60 -3.44 10.66
N ILE A 278 -7.09 -3.72 11.86
CA ILE A 278 -8.35 -4.42 12.05
C ILE A 278 -9.52 -3.50 11.69
N ASN A 279 -10.41 -3.96 10.81
CA ASN A 279 -11.51 -3.18 10.22
C ASN A 279 -11.04 -1.92 9.46
N GLY A 280 -9.80 -1.90 8.97
CA GLY A 280 -9.22 -0.73 8.29
C GLY A 280 -9.81 -0.40 6.91
N LEU A 281 -10.58 -1.32 6.31
CA LEU A 281 -11.28 -1.14 5.03
C LEU A 281 -12.77 -0.80 5.19
N GLU A 282 -13.30 -0.73 6.41
CA GLU A 282 -14.66 -0.26 6.65
C GLU A 282 -14.80 1.18 6.08
N ASP A 283 -15.83 1.45 5.25
CA ASP A 283 -16.14 2.81 4.76
C ASP A 283 -17.56 3.24 5.17
N PRO A 284 -17.70 4.25 6.04
CA PRO A 284 -16.61 5.00 6.67
C PRO A 284 -15.93 4.20 7.80
N LEU A 285 -14.60 4.34 7.91
CA LEU A 285 -13.83 3.81 9.03
C LEU A 285 -14.48 4.25 10.36
N SER A 286 -14.67 3.31 11.28
CA SER A 286 -15.33 3.57 12.55
C SER A 286 -14.59 4.60 13.44
N ASP A 287 -15.36 5.50 14.08
CA ASP A 287 -14.83 6.35 15.16
C ASP A 287 -14.54 5.51 16.41
N GLY A 288 -13.55 5.91 17.22
CA GLY A 288 -13.24 5.24 18.48
C GLY A 288 -11.99 4.35 18.43
N ILE A 289 -12.08 3.13 18.98
CA ILE A 289 -10.91 2.27 19.22
C ILE A 289 -10.42 1.68 17.90
N GLN A 290 -9.15 1.92 17.61
CA GLN A 290 -8.42 1.40 16.45
C GLN A 290 -7.38 0.38 16.92
N ARG A 291 -7.14 -0.65 16.11
CA ARG A 291 -6.28 -1.78 16.47
C ARG A 291 -5.40 -2.20 15.31
N ILE A 292 -4.13 -2.43 15.63
CA ILE A 292 -3.13 -2.95 14.70
C ILE A 292 -2.51 -4.21 15.31
N GLN A 293 -2.38 -5.25 14.50
CA GLN A 293 -1.68 -6.48 14.83
C GLN A 293 -0.48 -6.68 13.91
N THR A 294 0.54 -7.41 14.38
CA THR A 294 1.49 -8.01 13.46
C THR A 294 0.80 -9.10 12.65
N ILE A 295 1.24 -9.33 11.42
CA ILE A 295 0.68 -10.38 10.58
C ILE A 295 0.82 -11.77 11.21
N GLU A 296 1.86 -12.03 12.00
CA GLU A 296 2.04 -13.30 12.73
C GLU A 296 0.96 -13.50 13.80
N ASN A 297 0.65 -12.46 14.58
CA ASN A 297 -0.38 -12.55 15.62
C ASN A 297 -1.77 -12.68 14.99
N TYR A 298 -2.02 -11.92 13.93
CA TYR A 298 -3.24 -11.99 13.15
C TYR A 298 -3.48 -13.41 12.60
N MET A 299 -2.48 -13.98 11.92
CA MET A 299 -2.57 -15.32 11.32
C MET A 299 -2.66 -16.44 12.37
N ALA A 300 -2.13 -16.22 13.57
CA ALA A 300 -2.27 -17.16 14.69
C ALA A 300 -3.63 -17.05 15.41
N GLY A 301 -4.45 -16.03 15.11
CA GLY A 301 -5.69 -15.75 15.83
C GLY A 301 -5.46 -15.26 17.26
N ASN A 302 -4.29 -14.65 17.53
CA ASN A 302 -3.95 -14.11 18.85
C ASN A 302 -4.62 -12.74 19.06
N ASP A 303 -5.16 -12.52 20.26
CA ASP A 303 -5.69 -11.21 20.68
C ASP A 303 -4.55 -10.32 21.23
N ALA A 304 -3.52 -10.09 20.40
CA ALA A 304 -2.33 -9.32 20.74
C ALA A 304 -2.15 -8.16 19.76
N TYR A 305 -2.26 -6.93 20.28
CA TYR A 305 -2.20 -5.71 19.48
C TYR A 305 -0.87 -4.99 19.64
N GLU A 306 -0.24 -4.69 18.52
CA GLU A 306 0.96 -3.86 18.46
C GLU A 306 0.64 -2.40 18.80
N ALA A 307 -0.55 -1.94 18.38
CA ALA A 307 -1.09 -0.65 18.76
C ALA A 307 -2.60 -0.74 19.02
N GLU A 308 -3.05 -0.09 20.09
CA GLU A 308 -4.47 0.14 20.37
C GLU A 308 -4.62 1.59 20.84
N PHE A 309 -5.40 2.39 20.09
CA PHE A 309 -5.60 3.81 20.40
C PHE A 309 -7.00 4.27 20.01
N LYS A 310 -7.46 5.37 20.62
CA LYS A 310 -8.81 5.91 20.39
C LYS A 310 -8.79 7.17 19.54
N ILE A 311 -9.21 7.06 18.29
CA ILE A 311 -9.45 8.22 17.42
C ILE A 311 -10.80 8.88 17.76
N SER A 312 -10.94 10.15 17.38
CA SER A 312 -12.14 10.95 17.60
C SER A 312 -12.31 11.92 16.44
N PHE A 313 -13.16 11.58 15.49
CA PHE A 313 -13.42 12.44 14.32
C PHE A 313 -13.98 13.80 14.72
N LYS A 314 -14.77 13.87 15.80
CA LYS A 314 -15.22 15.15 16.36
C LYS A 314 -14.06 16.06 16.80
N LYS A 315 -13.02 15.49 17.42
CA LYS A 315 -11.83 16.28 17.83
C LYS A 315 -11.02 16.71 16.62
N ILE A 316 -10.91 15.85 15.60
CA ILE A 316 -10.24 16.19 14.34
C ILE A 316 -10.97 17.35 13.66
N ALA A 317 -12.29 17.26 13.46
CA ALA A 317 -13.09 18.34 12.87
C ALA A 317 -12.91 19.68 13.62
N LYS A 318 -12.86 19.64 14.95
CA LYS A 318 -12.60 20.83 15.78
C LYS A 318 -11.22 21.41 15.52
N GLU A 319 -10.19 20.57 15.44
CA GLU A 319 -8.81 20.99 15.19
C GLU A 319 -8.62 21.53 13.76
N SER A 320 -9.31 20.95 12.77
CA SER A 320 -9.40 21.46 11.39
C SER A 320 -10.11 22.83 11.32
N GLY A 321 -10.90 23.18 12.34
CA GLY A 321 -11.68 24.43 12.38
C GLY A 321 -13.07 24.34 11.77
N PHE A 322 -13.59 23.12 11.55
CA PHE A 322 -14.93 22.90 11.03
C PHE A 322 -15.97 23.27 12.10
N LYS A 323 -16.73 24.34 11.84
CA LYS A 323 -17.67 24.93 12.81
C LYS A 323 -18.89 24.04 13.10
N SER A 324 -19.25 23.16 12.17
CA SER A 324 -20.44 22.30 12.26
C SER A 324 -20.33 21.10 11.31
N ALA A 325 -19.54 20.10 11.69
CA ALA A 325 -19.49 18.83 10.98
C ALA A 325 -20.68 17.95 11.41
N ALA A 326 -21.55 17.57 10.46
CA ALA A 326 -22.75 16.76 10.73
C ALA A 326 -22.46 15.24 10.84
N GLY A 327 -21.19 14.86 10.97
CA GLY A 327 -20.70 13.49 10.91
C GLY A 327 -19.69 13.31 9.78
N VAL A 328 -19.00 12.17 9.79
CA VAL A 328 -18.09 11.76 8.72
C VAL A 328 -18.90 11.04 7.65
N LYS A 329 -18.69 11.43 6.39
CA LYS A 329 -19.28 10.83 5.20
C LYS A 329 -18.40 9.71 4.66
N HIS A 330 -17.10 9.95 4.57
CA HIS A 330 -16.09 8.98 4.13
C HIS A 330 -14.90 9.04 5.07
N ALA A 331 -14.37 7.88 5.42
CA ALA A 331 -13.12 7.76 6.14
C ALA A 331 -12.39 6.50 5.69
N HIS A 332 -11.17 6.68 5.18
CA HIS A 332 -10.36 5.55 4.72
C HIS A 332 -8.87 5.80 4.94
N ILE A 333 -8.11 4.72 4.96
CA ILE A 333 -6.66 4.72 5.07
C ILE A 333 -6.06 5.01 3.69
N LEU A 334 -5.25 6.07 3.59
CA LEU A 334 -4.45 6.41 2.41
C LEU A 334 -3.09 5.74 2.40
N TYR A 335 -2.53 5.49 3.58
CA TYR A 335 -1.23 4.86 3.76
C TYR A 335 -1.14 4.28 5.17
N PHE A 336 -0.52 3.10 5.29
CA PHE A 336 -0.33 2.45 6.57
C PHE A 336 0.95 1.62 6.60
N ASN A 337 1.79 1.88 7.61
CA ASN A 337 2.86 0.99 8.03
C ASN A 337 2.97 0.98 9.57
N LYS A 338 4.01 0.34 10.10
CA LYS A 338 4.23 0.23 11.55
C LYS A 338 4.38 1.57 12.29
N ASP A 339 4.81 2.60 11.57
CA ASP A 339 5.26 3.89 12.11
C ASP A 339 4.20 4.98 11.91
N PHE A 340 3.41 4.90 10.83
CA PHE A 340 2.37 5.88 10.51
C PHE A 340 1.12 5.27 9.91
N ILE A 341 -0.01 5.92 10.21
CA ILE A 341 -1.27 5.76 9.49
C ILE A 341 -1.65 7.13 8.95
N ILE A 342 -2.08 7.20 7.70
CA ILE A 342 -2.59 8.42 7.11
C ILE A 342 -4.03 8.20 6.68
N LEU A 343 -4.93 8.98 7.26
CA LEU A 343 -6.35 8.92 6.97
C LEU A 343 -6.78 10.07 6.07
N SER A 344 -7.74 9.80 5.19
CA SER A 344 -8.55 10.83 4.54
C SER A 344 -9.93 10.86 5.17
N LEU A 345 -10.42 12.04 5.54
CA LEU A 345 -11.73 12.23 6.16
C LEU A 345 -12.53 13.27 5.39
N SER A 346 -13.76 12.93 5.00
CA SER A 346 -14.75 13.84 4.43
C SER A 346 -15.93 13.99 5.37
N TYR A 347 -16.35 15.22 5.67
CA TYR A 347 -17.48 15.49 6.57
C TYR A 347 -18.75 15.89 5.81
N HIS A 348 -19.92 15.62 6.38
CA HIS A 348 -21.20 16.10 5.84
C HIS A 348 -21.43 17.60 6.12
N ALA A 349 -21.86 18.34 5.08
CA ALA A 349 -22.38 19.70 5.23
C ALA A 349 -23.73 19.71 5.99
N PRO A 350 -24.01 20.78 6.77
CA PRO A 350 -25.25 20.87 7.54
C PRO A 350 -26.54 20.87 6.69
N ILE A 351 -26.47 21.23 5.39
CA ILE A 351 -27.65 21.41 4.51
C ILE A 351 -27.45 20.68 3.15
N VAL A 352 -26.73 19.54 3.14
CA VAL A 352 -26.39 18.72 1.96
C VAL A 352 -25.22 19.30 1.14
N GLY A 353 -24.12 18.52 1.02
CA GLY A 353 -22.80 18.90 0.47
C GLY A 353 -21.65 18.30 1.30
N ASN A 354 -20.38 18.49 0.92
CA ASN A 354 -19.21 18.14 1.75
C ASN A 354 -18.84 19.35 2.65
N ALA A 355 -18.69 19.16 3.97
CA ALA A 355 -18.34 20.17 4.98
C ALA A 355 -16.84 20.49 5.07
N GLY A 356 -16.06 20.09 4.07
CA GLY A 356 -14.61 20.08 4.12
C GLY A 356 -14.05 18.67 4.25
N SER A 357 -12.86 18.49 3.68
CA SER A 357 -12.02 17.30 3.78
C SER A 357 -10.79 17.64 4.62
N THR A 358 -10.15 16.64 5.21
CA THR A 358 -8.87 16.81 5.89
C THR A 358 -8.12 15.49 5.88
N ASN A 359 -6.81 15.55 6.02
CA ASN A 359 -5.96 14.40 6.22
C ASN A 359 -5.48 14.35 7.68
N VAL A 360 -5.28 13.14 8.19
CA VAL A 360 -4.77 12.93 9.54
C VAL A 360 -3.58 12.00 9.49
N ILE A 361 -2.42 12.49 9.91
CA ILE A 361 -1.19 11.70 10.05
C ILE A 361 -1.09 11.25 11.50
N ILE A 362 -1.29 9.96 11.76
CA ILE A 362 -1.17 9.34 13.08
C ILE A 362 0.25 8.80 13.20
N ASP A 363 1.04 9.45 14.05
CA ASP A 363 2.43 9.10 14.35
C ASP A 363 2.50 8.07 15.48
N LEU A 364 2.94 6.85 15.13
CA LEU A 364 3.10 5.70 16.01
C LEU A 364 4.57 5.48 16.42
N GLN A 365 5.53 6.29 15.95
CA GLN A 365 6.96 6.08 16.19
C GLN A 365 7.35 6.28 17.66
N GLY A 366 6.63 7.16 18.35
CA GLY A 366 6.82 7.43 19.77
C GLY A 366 6.01 6.50 20.67
N ASP A 367 4.85 6.97 21.11
CA ASP A 367 3.95 6.20 21.98
C ASP A 367 2.77 5.64 21.17
N LYS A 368 2.86 4.36 20.80
CA LYS A 368 1.81 3.63 20.06
C LYS A 368 0.47 3.57 20.79
N LYS A 369 0.46 3.73 22.13
CA LYS A 369 -0.77 3.73 22.95
C LYS A 369 -1.35 5.14 23.09
N ASN A 370 -0.56 6.19 22.91
CA ASN A 370 -1.02 7.57 22.96
C ASN A 370 -0.42 8.39 21.80
N PRO A 371 -0.74 8.02 20.55
CA PRO A 371 -0.07 8.62 19.41
C PRO A 371 -0.44 10.09 19.23
N THR A 372 0.39 10.80 18.48
CA THR A 372 0.06 12.16 18.03
C THR A 372 -0.60 12.07 16.66
N ALA A 373 -1.80 12.64 16.54
CA ALA A 373 -2.51 12.82 15.29
C ALA A 373 -2.34 14.26 14.80
N TYR A 374 -1.59 14.42 13.72
CA TYR A 374 -1.40 15.70 13.04
C TYR A 374 -2.53 15.89 12.04
N VAL A 375 -3.29 16.98 12.21
CA VAL A 375 -4.42 17.34 11.36
C VAL A 375 -3.94 18.35 10.34
N VAL A 376 -3.90 17.91 9.08
CA VAL A 376 -3.37 18.68 7.95
C VAL A 376 -4.39 18.68 6.82
N ASP A 377 -4.51 19.81 6.14
CA ASP A 377 -5.26 19.88 4.90
C ASP A 377 -4.27 19.80 3.75
N LEU A 378 -4.35 18.73 2.97
CA LEU A 378 -3.53 18.54 1.77
C LEU A 378 -4.40 18.65 0.50
N ASP A 379 -5.65 19.13 0.63
CA ASP A 379 -6.67 19.32 -0.43
C ASP A 379 -6.81 18.11 -1.38
N TRP A 380 -7.13 16.95 -0.80
CA TRP A 380 -7.35 15.69 -1.54
C TRP A 380 -8.82 15.57 -1.98
N PHE A 381 -9.07 15.61 -3.29
CA PHE A 381 -10.29 15.11 -3.93
C PHE A 381 -9.99 14.08 -5.00
#